data_AF-A0A6F9BEZ4-F1
#
_entry.id   AF-A0A6F9BEZ4-F1
#
_cell.length_a   1.000
_cell.length_b   1.000
_cell.length_c   1.000
_cell.angle_alpha   90.00
_cell.angle_beta   90.00
_cell.angle_gamma   90.00
#
_symmetry.space_group_name_H-M   'P 1'
#
loop_
_entity.id
_entity.type
_entity.pdbx_description
1 polymer ?
#
loop_
_entity_poly.entity_id
_entity_poly.type
_entity_poly.pdbx_seq_one_letter_code
_entity_poly.pdbx_strand_id
1 'polypeptide(L)'
;MKVSMPPPHTATSVRLLVLAVQLVLLVCGGQASDNTKRCKLFSESLAERKVLSLLEPLTNKNFSVETKSGKESYTYQFQVCGDAGKTVGAGLVQTGKDEKVLGLYNATQAIGGSDWVMLIYSNGTRYDGHCSKEMRKAIVMISCNRGVEMGKLEVVLEERERERDCFYLFELDSSAVCPALPSQLSAGSIILIMMDVISCVGHRAPKRNLPHTGACPQSQRRSQKRGMTTCFPCDLMTSVVGGIYPV
;
A
#
# COMPACT_ATOMS: atom_id res chain seq x y z
N MET A 1 36.32 -9.70 -54.75
CA MET A 1 36.28 -8.86 -53.53
C MET A 1 35.10 -9.30 -52.69
N LYS A 2 35.32 -9.81 -51.47
CA LYS A 2 34.30 -10.39 -50.60
C LYS A 2 33.93 -9.34 -49.54
N VAL A 3 32.76 -8.72 -49.67
CA VAL A 3 32.27 -7.74 -48.70
C VAL A 3 31.50 -8.50 -47.62
N SER A 4 32.09 -8.55 -46.42
CA SER A 4 31.46 -9.03 -45.20
C SER A 4 30.42 -8.00 -44.73
N MET A 5 29.18 -8.42 -44.52
CA MET A 5 28.16 -7.62 -43.84
C MET A 5 28.22 -7.90 -42.33
N PRO A 6 28.25 -6.87 -41.45
CA PRO A 6 28.19 -7.07 -40.01
C PRO A 6 26.75 -7.35 -39.53
N PRO A 7 26.56 -8.09 -38.43
CA PRO A 7 25.25 -8.48 -37.93
C PRO A 7 24.52 -7.32 -37.22
N PRO A 8 23.18 -7.37 -37.11
CA PRO A 8 22.38 -6.27 -36.56
C PRO A 8 22.50 -6.19 -35.02
N HIS A 9 23.01 -5.05 -34.52
CA HIS A 9 23.25 -4.76 -33.09
C HIS A 9 21.99 -4.29 -32.30
N THR A 10 20.77 -4.50 -32.79
CA THR A 10 19.56 -3.92 -32.18
C THR A 10 18.85 -4.83 -31.17
N ALA A 11 19.12 -6.14 -31.18
CA ALA A 11 18.43 -7.10 -30.32
C ALA A 11 18.88 -7.07 -28.84
N THR A 12 20.13 -6.65 -28.57
CA THR A 12 20.74 -6.68 -27.23
C THR A 12 20.18 -5.59 -26.30
N SER A 13 19.83 -4.41 -26.83
CA SER A 13 19.35 -3.27 -26.04
C SER A 13 17.94 -3.48 -25.49
N VAL A 14 17.06 -4.15 -26.25
CA VAL A 14 15.67 -4.40 -25.81
C VAL A 14 15.64 -5.44 -24.71
N ARG A 15 16.48 -6.48 -24.80
CA ARG A 15 16.61 -7.49 -23.74
C ARG A 15 17.10 -6.88 -22.43
N LEU A 16 18.07 -5.97 -22.46
CA LEU A 16 18.52 -5.27 -21.25
C LEU A 16 17.41 -4.43 -20.62
N LEU A 17 16.59 -3.76 -21.44
CA LEU A 17 15.53 -2.87 -20.95
C LEU A 17 14.35 -3.67 -20.36
N VAL A 18 13.97 -4.80 -20.97
CA VAL A 18 12.98 -5.73 -20.41
C VAL A 18 13.49 -6.36 -19.10
N LEU A 19 14.77 -6.76 -19.05
CA LEU A 19 15.38 -7.27 -17.82
C LEU A 19 15.41 -6.20 -16.72
N ALA A 20 15.70 -4.93 -17.06
CA ALA A 20 15.65 -3.83 -16.11
C ALA A 20 14.23 -3.58 -15.59
N VAL A 21 13.21 -3.62 -16.45
CA VAL A 21 11.80 -3.48 -16.04
C VAL A 21 11.36 -4.66 -15.17
N GLN A 22 11.74 -5.90 -15.51
CA GLN A 22 11.46 -7.08 -14.66
C GLN A 22 12.18 -6.99 -13.31
N LEU A 23 13.41 -6.47 -13.27
CA LEU A 23 14.16 -6.27 -12.03
C LEU A 23 13.49 -5.18 -11.16
N VAL A 24 13.00 -4.09 -11.78
CA VAL A 24 12.23 -3.04 -11.08
C VAL A 24 10.90 -3.58 -10.55
N LEU A 25 10.19 -4.42 -11.32
CA LEU A 25 8.97 -5.08 -10.85
C LEU A 25 9.24 -6.07 -9.71
N LEU A 26 10.38 -6.77 -9.72
CA LEU A 26 10.82 -7.62 -8.60
C LEU A 26 11.17 -6.80 -7.34
N VAL A 27 11.75 -5.61 -7.51
CA VAL A 27 12.13 -4.71 -6.41
C VAL A 27 10.93 -3.94 -5.85
N CYS A 28 9.92 -3.65 -6.68
CA CYS A 28 8.64 -3.06 -6.26
C CYS A 28 7.64 -4.11 -5.72
N GLY A 29 7.90 -5.40 -5.93
CA GLY A 29 7.23 -6.48 -5.21
C GLY A 29 7.69 -6.45 -3.76
N GLY A 30 7.05 -5.62 -2.94
CA GLY A 30 7.27 -5.62 -1.49
C GLY A 30 7.21 -7.06 -0.99
N GLN A 31 8.27 -7.52 -0.33
CA GLN A 31 8.25 -8.80 0.37
C GLN A 31 7.03 -8.76 1.29
N ALA A 32 6.05 -9.62 1.04
CA ALA A 32 4.95 -9.81 1.96
C ALA A 32 5.56 -10.39 3.23
N SER A 33 5.89 -9.49 4.14
CA SER A 33 6.09 -9.83 5.54
C SER A 33 4.83 -10.54 6.02
N ASP A 34 4.98 -11.48 6.95
CA ASP A 34 3.88 -12.29 7.47
C ASP A 34 3.85 -12.20 8.99
N ASN A 35 3.97 -10.98 9.51
CA ASN A 35 3.97 -10.68 10.94
C ASN A 35 2.58 -10.89 11.53
N THR A 36 1.52 -10.76 10.74
CA THR A 36 0.15 -11.04 11.16
C THR A 36 -0.06 -12.50 11.61
N LYS A 37 0.82 -13.44 11.25
CA LYS A 37 0.87 -14.80 11.84
C LYS A 37 1.17 -14.84 13.34
N ARG A 38 1.80 -13.80 13.89
CA ARG A 38 2.02 -13.69 15.34
C ARG A 38 0.70 -13.56 16.10
N CYS A 39 -0.34 -13.00 15.47
CA CYS A 39 -1.69 -13.03 16.02
C CYS A 39 -2.25 -14.46 15.98
N LYS A 40 -2.63 -14.98 17.16
CA LYS A 40 -3.33 -16.26 17.27
C LYS A 40 -4.83 -16.02 17.38
N LEU A 41 -5.58 -16.65 16.48
CA LEU A 41 -7.02 -16.58 16.43
C LEU A 41 -7.63 -17.54 17.45
N PHE A 42 -8.79 -17.19 18.00
CA PHE A 42 -9.55 -18.12 18.86
C PHE A 42 -9.99 -19.39 18.09
N SER A 43 -10.35 -19.22 16.82
CA SER A 43 -10.64 -20.30 15.90
C SER A 43 -9.94 -19.97 14.58
N GLU A 44 -9.13 -20.89 14.05
CA GLU A 44 -8.41 -20.67 12.79
C GLU A 44 -9.40 -20.62 11.61
N SER A 45 -9.94 -19.42 11.36
CA SER A 45 -10.86 -19.11 10.27
C SER A 45 -10.12 -18.48 9.11
N LEU A 46 -10.29 -19.03 7.90
CA LEU A 46 -9.70 -18.46 6.68
C LEU A 46 -10.21 -17.04 6.40
N ALA A 47 -11.48 -16.75 6.71
CA ALA A 47 -12.06 -15.43 6.53
C ALA A 47 -11.40 -14.40 7.47
N GLU A 48 -11.23 -14.78 8.74
CA GLU A 48 -10.59 -13.94 9.75
C GLU A 48 -9.09 -13.74 9.46
N ARG A 49 -8.39 -14.79 9.03
CA ARG A 49 -6.99 -14.69 8.60
C ARG A 49 -6.81 -13.76 7.40
N LYS A 50 -7.75 -13.79 6.45
CA LYS A 50 -7.75 -12.85 5.31
C LYS A 50 -7.92 -11.40 5.79
N VAL A 51 -8.82 -11.16 6.76
CA VAL A 51 -8.98 -9.83 7.35
C VAL A 51 -7.69 -9.37 8.05
N LEU A 52 -7.06 -10.23 8.86
CA LEU A 52 -5.78 -9.90 9.51
C LEU A 52 -4.68 -9.54 8.50
N SER A 53 -4.61 -10.23 7.37
CA SER A 53 -3.58 -9.96 6.36
C SER A 53 -3.64 -8.55 5.77
N LEU A 54 -4.81 -7.89 5.81
CA LEU A 54 -4.95 -6.48 5.42
C LEU A 54 -4.19 -5.54 6.36
N LEU A 55 -3.96 -5.96 7.60
CA LEU A 55 -3.29 -5.17 8.63
C LEU A 55 -1.76 -5.36 8.61
N GLU A 56 -1.22 -6.18 7.70
CA GLU A 56 0.23 -6.39 7.59
C GLU A 56 1.04 -5.08 7.48
N PRO A 57 0.61 -4.04 6.72
CA PRO A 57 1.32 -2.76 6.67
C PRO A 57 1.42 -2.03 8.01
N LEU A 58 0.53 -2.35 8.96
CA LEU A 58 0.48 -1.76 10.30
C LEU A 58 1.32 -2.54 11.33
N THR A 59 1.85 -3.71 10.95
CA THR A 59 2.72 -4.50 11.83
C THR A 59 4.06 -3.82 12.06
N ASN A 60 4.68 -4.10 13.21
CA ASN A 60 5.92 -3.45 13.69
C ASN A 60 5.84 -1.93 13.83
N LYS A 61 4.63 -1.35 13.80
CA LYS A 61 4.37 0.05 14.12
C LYS A 61 3.92 0.14 15.58
N ASN A 62 4.23 1.26 16.22
CA ASN A 62 3.82 1.55 17.59
C ASN A 62 2.85 2.71 17.55
N PHE A 63 1.64 2.49 18.06
CA PHE A 63 0.64 3.51 18.22
C PHE A 63 0.53 3.87 19.70
N SER A 64 0.49 5.16 20.03
CA SER A 64 0.41 5.63 21.41
C SER A 64 -0.54 6.81 21.51
N VAL A 65 -1.36 6.83 22.57
CA VAL A 65 -2.24 7.95 22.90
C VAL A 65 -2.25 8.19 24.40
N GLU A 66 -2.13 9.46 24.78
CA GLU A 66 -2.22 9.88 26.17
C GLU A 66 -3.58 10.50 26.45
N THR A 67 -4.21 10.07 27.52
CA THR A 67 -5.47 10.64 28.01
C THR A 67 -5.29 11.10 29.45
N LYS A 68 -6.07 12.11 29.86
CA LYS A 68 -6.11 12.58 31.23
C LYS A 68 -7.49 12.25 31.81
N SER A 69 -7.49 11.54 32.93
CA SER A 69 -8.70 11.27 33.71
C SER A 69 -8.54 11.94 35.07
N GLY A 70 -9.13 13.12 35.23
CA GLY A 70 -8.96 13.95 36.41
C GLY A 70 -7.50 14.38 36.60
N LYS A 71 -6.85 13.87 37.66
CA LYS A 71 -5.44 14.17 37.99
C LYS A 71 -4.45 13.12 37.46
N GLU A 72 -4.94 12.00 36.96
CA GLU A 72 -4.10 10.90 36.46
C GLU A 72 -4.00 10.98 34.93
N SER A 73 -2.81 10.67 34.41
CA SER A 73 -2.56 10.49 32.98
C SER A 73 -2.36 9.02 32.68
N TYR A 74 -3.02 8.54 31.63
CA TYR A 74 -2.86 7.19 31.13
C TYR A 74 -2.36 7.22 29.70
N THR A 75 -1.31 6.45 29.44
CA THR A 75 -0.77 6.22 28.09
C THR A 75 -1.23 4.85 27.62
N TYR A 76 -1.91 4.80 26.48
CA TYR A 76 -2.28 3.56 25.82
C TYR A 76 -1.30 3.28 24.69
N GLN A 77 -0.77 2.07 24.63
CA GLN A 77 0.14 1.64 23.57
C GLN A 77 -0.45 0.43 22.87
N PHE A 78 -0.44 0.46 21.54
CA PHE A 78 -1.02 -0.55 20.67
C PHE A 78 -0.01 -0.94 19.58
N GLN A 79 0.05 -2.25 19.31
CA GLN A 79 0.79 -2.80 18.19
C GLN A 79 -0.01 -3.94 17.54
N VAL A 80 -0.09 -3.92 16.21
CA VAL A 80 -0.73 -5.01 15.45
C VAL A 80 0.20 -6.23 15.44
N CYS A 81 -0.26 -7.31 16.08
CA CYS A 81 0.41 -8.61 16.16
C CYS A 81 1.85 -8.55 16.69
N GLY A 82 2.12 -7.64 17.62
CA GLY A 82 3.42 -7.47 18.26
C GLY A 82 3.30 -6.99 19.69
N ASP A 83 4.45 -6.94 20.37
CA ASP A 83 4.55 -6.65 21.80
C ASP A 83 4.42 -5.14 22.07
N ALA A 84 3.29 -4.74 22.63
CA ALA A 84 3.05 -3.41 23.16
C ALA A 84 3.47 -3.33 24.64
N GLY A 85 4.18 -2.27 25.01
CA GLY A 85 4.62 -2.06 26.39
C GLY A 85 5.73 -3.02 26.83
N LYS A 86 5.69 -3.44 28.10
CA LYS A 86 6.73 -4.29 28.72
C LYS A 86 6.35 -5.78 28.71
N THR A 87 5.08 -6.10 28.55
CA THR A 87 4.58 -7.47 28.62
C THR A 87 4.61 -8.16 27.26
N VAL A 88 5.40 -9.24 27.15
CA VAL A 88 5.43 -10.08 25.93
C VAL A 88 4.05 -10.71 25.69
N GLY A 89 3.56 -10.66 24.46
CA GLY A 89 2.24 -11.14 24.06
C GLY A 89 1.13 -10.10 24.16
N ALA A 90 1.37 -8.95 24.79
CA ALA A 90 0.39 -7.88 24.90
C ALA A 90 0.28 -7.12 23.58
N GLY A 91 -0.90 -7.09 22.97
CA GLY A 91 -1.14 -6.29 21.76
C GLY A 91 -1.59 -4.87 22.07
N LEU A 92 -2.17 -4.66 23.26
CA LEU A 92 -2.57 -3.34 23.74
C LEU A 92 -2.43 -3.25 25.27
N VAL A 93 -1.76 -2.20 25.75
CA VAL A 93 -1.55 -1.94 27.18
C VAL A 93 -1.98 -0.53 27.57
N GLN A 94 -2.32 -0.36 28.84
CA GLN A 94 -2.50 0.92 29.50
C GLN A 94 -1.39 1.09 30.54
N THR A 95 -0.68 2.19 30.49
CA THR A 95 0.35 2.56 31.46
C THR A 95 -0.13 3.77 32.27
N GLY A 96 -0.28 3.59 33.58
CA GLY A 96 -0.49 4.66 34.55
C GLY A 96 0.57 4.58 35.64
N LYS A 97 0.15 4.28 36.87
CA LYS A 97 1.05 3.88 37.96
C LYS A 97 1.75 2.54 37.68
N ASP A 98 0.94 1.57 37.24
CA ASP A 98 1.38 0.23 36.81
C ASP A 98 0.91 -0.02 35.38
N GLU A 99 1.54 -1.00 34.71
CA GLU A 99 1.10 -1.48 33.40
C GLU A 99 -0.06 -2.47 33.57
N LYS A 100 -1.16 -2.23 32.84
CA LYS A 100 -2.30 -3.14 32.72
C LYS A 100 -2.40 -3.58 31.26
N VAL A 101 -2.44 -4.89 31.04
CA VAL A 101 -2.67 -5.44 29.70
C VAL A 101 -4.16 -5.34 29.40
N LEU A 102 -4.53 -4.69 28.31
CA LEU A 102 -5.93 -4.58 27.88
C LEU A 102 -6.34 -5.73 26.97
N GLY A 103 -5.40 -6.28 26.21
CA GLY A 103 -5.62 -7.47 25.39
C GLY A 103 -4.31 -8.09 24.87
N LEU A 104 -4.33 -9.41 24.68
CA LEU A 104 -3.21 -10.18 24.14
C LEU A 104 -3.43 -10.46 22.65
N TYR A 105 -2.39 -10.32 21.83
CA TYR A 105 -2.46 -10.69 20.41
C TYR A 105 -2.46 -12.22 20.20
N ASN A 106 -2.28 -13.02 21.25
CA ASN A 106 -2.47 -14.47 21.21
C ASN A 106 -3.95 -14.90 21.43
N ALA A 107 -4.84 -13.94 21.65
CA ALA A 107 -6.26 -14.12 21.87
C ALA A 107 -7.02 -13.13 20.97
N THR A 108 -6.80 -13.27 19.66
CA THR A 108 -7.25 -12.32 18.65
C THR A 108 -8.56 -12.76 18.02
N GLN A 109 -9.41 -11.78 17.72
CA GLN A 109 -10.48 -11.90 16.74
C GLN A 109 -10.42 -10.72 15.75
N ALA A 110 -10.70 -10.96 14.48
CA ALA A 110 -10.71 -9.94 13.43
C ALA A 110 -11.94 -10.05 12.53
N ILE A 111 -12.69 -8.96 12.41
CA ILE A 111 -13.91 -8.87 11.61
C ILE A 111 -13.71 -7.73 10.61
N GLY A 112 -13.93 -7.99 9.32
CA GLY A 112 -13.71 -7.01 8.27
C GLY A 112 -14.99 -6.66 7.53
N GLY A 113 -15.18 -5.38 7.24
CA GLY A 113 -16.15 -4.84 6.29
C GLY A 113 -15.54 -4.50 4.94
N SER A 114 -16.23 -3.67 4.16
CA SER A 114 -15.75 -3.15 2.87
C SER A 114 -14.56 -2.21 2.99
N ASP A 115 -14.52 -1.46 4.08
CA ASP A 115 -13.69 -0.27 4.28
C ASP A 115 -13.32 -0.07 5.75
N TRP A 116 -13.42 -1.13 6.56
CA TRP A 116 -13.04 -1.13 7.97
C TRP A 116 -12.66 -2.53 8.45
N VAL A 117 -11.89 -2.57 9.53
CA VAL A 117 -11.54 -3.79 10.27
C VAL A 117 -11.74 -3.54 11.76
N MET A 118 -12.51 -4.41 12.41
CA MET A 118 -12.62 -4.48 13.86
C MET A 118 -11.66 -5.56 14.37
N LEU A 119 -10.62 -5.13 15.06
CA LEU A 119 -9.63 -6.00 15.70
C LEU A 119 -9.90 -6.09 17.19
N ILE A 120 -10.01 -7.30 17.71
CA ILE A 120 -10.31 -7.57 19.12
C ILE A 120 -9.17 -8.34 19.74
N TYR A 121 -8.58 -7.81 20.80
CA TYR A 121 -7.62 -8.51 21.65
C TYR A 121 -8.24 -8.77 23.02
N SER A 122 -8.33 -10.04 23.37
CA SER A 122 -8.95 -10.51 24.61
C SER A 122 -7.90 -10.96 25.63
N ASN A 123 -8.36 -11.50 26.77
CA ASN A 123 -7.51 -12.09 27.82
C ASN A 123 -6.48 -11.12 28.42
N GLY A 124 -6.83 -9.84 28.55
CA GLY A 124 -6.03 -8.86 29.29
C GLY A 124 -6.03 -9.12 30.81
N THR A 125 -5.36 -8.23 31.55
CA THR A 125 -5.34 -8.24 33.01
C THR A 125 -6.77 -8.19 33.56
N ARG A 126 -7.04 -8.97 34.61
CA ARG A 126 -8.36 -9.04 35.26
C ARG A 126 -8.76 -7.70 35.90
N TYR A 127 -10.03 -7.33 35.83
CA TYR A 127 -10.55 -6.20 36.61
C TYR A 127 -10.48 -6.47 38.13
N ASP A 128 -10.14 -5.44 38.91
CA ASP A 128 -9.95 -5.58 40.36
C ASP A 128 -11.30 -5.57 41.11
N GLY A 129 -12.19 -4.64 40.74
CA GLY A 129 -13.49 -4.43 41.40
C GLY A 129 -14.68 -4.17 40.47
N HIS A 130 -14.46 -4.10 39.16
CA HIS A 130 -15.50 -3.84 38.16
C HIS A 130 -15.75 -5.09 37.30
N CYS A 131 -16.81 -5.07 36.48
CA CYS A 131 -17.03 -6.03 35.40
C CYS A 131 -17.01 -7.50 35.84
N SER A 132 -17.53 -7.80 37.03
CA SER A 132 -17.49 -9.17 37.62
C SER A 132 -16.09 -9.78 37.66
N LYS A 133 -15.05 -8.94 37.71
CA LYS A 133 -13.64 -9.34 37.63
C LYS A 133 -13.33 -10.16 36.37
N GLU A 134 -13.95 -9.86 35.23
CA GLU A 134 -13.58 -10.49 33.97
C GLU A 134 -12.19 -10.03 33.48
N MET A 135 -11.65 -10.73 32.48
CA MET A 135 -10.42 -10.29 31.81
C MET A 135 -10.74 -9.12 30.89
N ARG A 136 -9.88 -8.09 30.89
CA ARG A 136 -10.03 -6.96 29.98
C ARG A 136 -9.98 -7.44 28.52
N LYS A 137 -10.72 -6.73 27.66
CA LYS A 137 -10.66 -6.85 26.21
C LYS A 137 -10.56 -5.47 25.58
N ALA A 138 -9.76 -5.37 24.53
CA ALA A 138 -9.61 -4.18 23.72
C ALA A 138 -10.17 -4.41 22.32
N ILE A 139 -10.89 -3.42 21.81
CA ILE A 139 -11.47 -3.39 20.48
C ILE A 139 -10.87 -2.18 19.77
N VAL A 140 -10.23 -2.39 18.63
CA VAL A 140 -9.67 -1.34 17.79
C VAL A 140 -10.43 -1.33 16.47
N MET A 141 -11.15 -0.25 16.21
CA MET A 141 -11.80 -0.01 14.94
C MET A 141 -10.83 0.67 14.00
N ILE A 142 -10.46 -0.01 12.91
CA ILE A 142 -9.53 0.50 11.91
C ILE A 142 -10.32 0.87 10.66
N SER A 143 -10.43 2.16 10.37
CA SER A 143 -11.26 2.68 9.26
C SER A 143 -10.41 3.06 8.06
N CYS A 144 -10.96 2.88 6.86
CA CYS A 144 -10.31 3.29 5.62
C CYS A 144 -10.23 4.82 5.53
N ASN A 145 -9.01 5.32 5.51
CA ASN A 145 -8.74 6.71 5.15
C ASN A 145 -7.61 6.75 4.12
N ARG A 146 -7.98 6.96 2.84
CA ARG A 146 -6.99 6.98 1.74
C ARG A 146 -5.98 8.13 1.83
N GLY A 147 -6.31 9.19 2.57
CA GLY A 147 -5.42 10.33 2.77
C GLY A 147 -4.37 10.11 3.86
N VAL A 148 -4.46 9.00 4.61
CA VAL A 148 -3.66 8.77 5.80
C VAL A 148 -3.09 7.35 5.77
N GLU A 149 -1.77 7.23 5.61
CA GLU A 149 -1.09 5.92 5.64
C GLU A 149 -1.26 5.24 7.01
N MET A 150 -0.98 5.99 8.08
CA MET A 150 -1.12 5.58 9.47
C MET A 150 -1.64 6.76 10.30
N GLY A 151 -2.88 6.65 10.77
CA GLY A 151 -3.54 7.65 11.59
C GLY A 151 -3.05 7.65 13.04
N LYS A 152 -3.65 8.53 13.83
CA LYS A 152 -3.46 8.53 15.28
C LYS A 152 -4.40 7.51 15.90
N LEU A 153 -3.94 6.86 16.96
CA LEU A 153 -4.79 6.06 17.82
C LEU A 153 -5.59 7.01 18.72
N GLU A 154 -6.88 6.79 18.82
CA GLU A 154 -7.76 7.59 19.69
C GLU A 154 -8.55 6.66 20.61
N VAL A 155 -8.81 7.13 21.83
CA VAL A 155 -9.62 6.40 22.82
C VAL A 155 -11.05 6.86 22.66
N VAL A 156 -11.94 5.97 22.25
CA VAL A 156 -13.36 6.28 22.04
C VAL A 156 -14.15 6.11 23.32
N LEU A 157 -14.00 4.95 23.98
CA LEU A 157 -14.79 4.62 25.17
C LEU A 157 -14.09 3.57 26.04
N GLU A 158 -14.16 3.75 27.35
CA GLU A 158 -13.92 2.71 28.36
C GLU A 158 -15.28 2.33 28.97
N GLU A 159 -15.82 1.16 28.61
CA GLU A 159 -17.06 0.64 29.17
C GLU A 159 -16.70 -0.31 30.31
N ARG A 160 -16.74 0.20 31.55
CA ARG A 160 -16.38 -0.54 32.78
C ARG A 160 -17.49 -0.59 33.83
N GLU A 161 -18.61 0.10 33.57
CA GLU A 161 -19.69 0.23 34.55
C GLU A 161 -20.74 -0.88 34.40
N ARG A 162 -20.61 -1.71 33.37
CA ARG A 162 -21.44 -2.91 33.17
C ARG A 162 -21.06 -4.03 34.14
N GLU A 163 -22.02 -4.92 34.42
CA GLU A 163 -21.76 -6.12 35.21
C GLU A 163 -20.83 -7.09 34.48
N ARG A 164 -20.97 -7.21 33.16
CA ARG A 164 -20.20 -8.12 32.27
C ARG A 164 -20.02 -7.48 30.90
N ASP A 165 -19.14 -8.06 30.09
CA ASP A 165 -18.87 -7.63 28.71
C ASP A 165 -18.34 -6.20 28.59
N CYS A 166 -17.54 -5.78 29.57
CA CYS A 166 -16.76 -4.56 29.55
C CYS A 166 -15.64 -4.59 28.51
N PHE A 167 -15.32 -3.43 27.94
CA PHE A 167 -14.28 -3.31 26.91
C PHE A 167 -13.70 -1.90 26.83
N TYR A 168 -12.52 -1.82 26.21
CA TYR A 168 -11.94 -0.58 25.75
C TYR A 168 -12.10 -0.49 24.24
N LEU A 169 -12.67 0.61 23.76
CA LEU A 169 -12.84 0.89 22.33
C LEU A 169 -11.88 1.99 21.91
N PHE A 170 -11.12 1.69 20.86
CA PHE A 170 -10.20 2.61 20.21
C PHE A 170 -10.56 2.74 18.74
N GLU A 171 -10.13 3.84 18.14
CA GLU A 171 -10.19 4.05 16.69
C GLU A 171 -8.82 4.39 16.12
N LEU A 172 -8.63 4.01 14.85
CA LEU A 172 -7.43 4.25 14.08
C LEU A 172 -7.81 4.38 12.61
N ASP A 173 -7.29 5.39 11.92
CA ASP A 173 -7.44 5.52 10.47
C ASP A 173 -6.23 4.92 9.74
N SER A 174 -6.46 4.23 8.64
CA SER A 174 -5.36 3.82 7.74
C SER A 174 -5.82 3.55 6.31
N SER A 175 -4.96 3.87 5.35
CA SER A 175 -5.14 3.47 3.96
C SER A 175 -4.98 1.97 3.73
N ALA A 176 -4.40 1.22 4.68
CA ALA A 176 -4.14 -0.22 4.54
C ALA A 176 -5.41 -1.06 4.46
N VAL A 177 -6.49 -0.63 5.12
CA VAL A 177 -7.79 -1.32 5.10
C VAL A 177 -8.71 -0.80 3.99
N CYS A 178 -8.23 0.11 3.15
CA CYS A 178 -9.02 0.62 2.04
C CYS A 178 -9.15 -0.43 0.93
N PRO A 179 -10.35 -0.59 0.35
CA PRO A 179 -10.52 -1.47 -0.80
C PRO A 179 -9.70 -0.91 -1.98
N ALA A 180 -9.10 -1.84 -2.73
CA ALA A 180 -8.38 -1.51 -3.95
C ALA A 180 -9.27 -0.67 -4.86
N LEU A 181 -8.74 0.45 -5.34
CA LEU A 181 -9.45 1.25 -6.32
C LEU A 181 -9.58 0.42 -7.60
N PRO A 182 -10.78 0.35 -8.22
CA PRO A 182 -10.89 -0.28 -9.52
C PRO A 182 -9.97 0.47 -10.48
N SER A 183 -9.05 -0.26 -11.10
CA SER A 183 -8.19 0.30 -12.14
C SER A 183 -9.09 0.88 -13.23
N GLN A 184 -9.10 2.21 -13.38
CA GLN A 184 -9.82 2.91 -14.45
C GLN A 184 -9.24 2.59 -15.85
N LEU A 185 -8.11 1.87 -15.90
CA LEU A 185 -7.47 1.43 -17.13
C LEU A 185 -7.99 0.04 -17.50
N SER A 186 -8.68 -0.04 -18.64
CA SER A 186 -9.03 -1.32 -19.26
C SER A 186 -7.76 -2.10 -19.56
N ALA A 187 -7.79 -3.43 -19.37
CA ALA A 187 -6.70 -4.31 -19.78
C ALA A 187 -6.32 -4.10 -21.25
N GLY A 188 -7.30 -3.74 -22.10
CA GLY A 188 -7.05 -3.35 -23.49
C GLY A 188 -6.17 -2.10 -23.62
N SER A 189 -6.39 -1.08 -22.80
CA SER A 189 -5.59 0.15 -22.78
C SER A 189 -4.14 -0.12 -22.34
N ILE A 190 -3.93 -0.99 -21.35
CA ILE A 190 -2.59 -1.39 -20.91
C ILE A 190 -1.84 -2.10 -22.04
N ILE A 191 -2.50 -3.01 -22.76
CA ILE A 191 -1.89 -3.71 -23.90
C ILE A 191 -1.53 -2.72 -25.02
N LEU A 192 -2.41 -1.78 -25.35
CA LEU A 192 -2.13 -0.77 -26.38
C LEU A 192 -0.93 0.11 -26.02
N ILE A 193 -0.85 0.61 -24.78
CA ILE A 193 0.30 1.38 -24.31
C ILE A 193 1.60 0.57 -24.43
N MET A 194 1.59 -0.70 -24.04
CA MET A 194 2.77 -1.56 -24.16
C MET A 194 3.15 -1.81 -25.63
N MET A 195 2.18 -1.99 -26.52
CA MET A 195 2.42 -2.19 -27.96
C MET A 195 2.94 -0.91 -28.64
N ASP A 196 2.43 0.26 -28.25
CA ASP A 196 2.92 1.56 -28.73
C ASP A 196 4.38 1.79 -28.31
N VAL A 197 4.72 1.53 -27.04
CA VAL A 197 6.10 1.66 -26.54
C VAL A 197 7.06 0.71 -27.28
N ILE A 198 6.66 -0.54 -27.53
CA ILE A 198 7.48 -1.51 -28.27
C ILE A 198 7.67 -1.07 -29.73
N SER A 199 6.62 -0.55 -30.38
CA SER A 199 6.67 -0.06 -31.76
C SER A 199 7.55 1.18 -31.89
N CYS A 200 7.48 2.13 -30.94
CA CYS A 200 8.36 3.31 -30.91
C CYS A 200 9.85 2.94 -30.72
N VAL A 201 10.16 1.89 -29.96
CA VAL A 201 11.54 1.40 -29.80
C VAL A 201 12.04 0.69 -31.08
N GLY A 202 11.14 0.02 -31.81
CA GLY A 202 11.44 -0.60 -33.11
C GLY A 202 11.65 0.41 -34.26
N HIS A 203 11.11 1.62 -34.13
CA HIS A 203 11.13 2.65 -35.19
C HIS A 203 12.19 3.75 -34.99
N ARG A 204 13.35 3.46 -34.40
CA ARG A 204 14.56 4.27 -34.70
C ARG A 204 15.01 3.94 -36.12
N ALA A 205 14.32 4.51 -37.11
CA ALA A 205 14.78 4.52 -38.49
C ALA A 205 16.20 5.15 -38.53
N PRO A 206 17.15 4.54 -39.24
CA PRO A 206 18.49 5.12 -39.39
C PRO A 206 18.35 6.48 -40.07
N LYS A 207 18.96 7.52 -39.49
CA LYS A 207 19.10 8.84 -40.13
C LYS A 207 19.72 8.63 -41.52
N ARG A 208 18.91 8.74 -42.57
CA ARG A 208 19.44 8.86 -43.92
C ARG A 208 19.84 10.32 -44.11
N ASN A 209 21.13 10.57 -44.25
CA ASN A 209 21.61 11.85 -44.76
C ASN A 209 21.24 11.91 -46.25
N LEU A 210 20.24 12.72 -46.60
CA LEU A 210 19.93 13.02 -48.00
C LEU A 210 20.75 14.26 -48.44
N PRO A 211 21.33 14.27 -49.65
CA PRO A 211 21.96 15.45 -50.22
C PRO A 211 20.93 16.56 -50.53
N HIS A 212 21.47 17.77 -50.66
CA HIS A 212 20.90 19.08 -50.31
C HIS A 212 19.66 19.61 -51.08
N THR A 213 18.90 18.80 -51.82
CA THR A 213 17.82 19.32 -52.70
C THR A 213 16.49 18.57 -52.64
N GLY A 214 16.29 17.62 -51.72
CA GLY A 214 15.00 16.94 -51.56
C GLY A 214 13.99 17.71 -50.70
N ALA A 215 12.79 17.97 -51.23
CA ALA A 215 11.63 18.32 -50.42
C ALA A 215 11.24 17.14 -49.50
N CYS A 216 10.88 17.38 -48.23
CA CYS A 216 10.33 16.32 -47.39
C CYS A 216 8.96 15.89 -47.96
N PRO A 217 8.63 14.58 -47.98
CA PRO A 217 7.28 14.10 -48.31
C PRO A 217 6.23 14.73 -47.38
N GLN A 218 4.98 14.85 -47.84
CA GLN A 218 3.86 15.51 -47.13
C GLN A 218 3.58 14.99 -45.71
N SER A 219 4.14 13.84 -45.30
CA SER A 219 3.95 13.23 -43.96
C SER A 219 5.07 13.57 -42.95
N GLN A 220 5.90 14.59 -43.17
CA GLN A 220 7.05 14.89 -42.30
C GLN A 220 7.14 16.38 -41.89
N ARG A 221 7.46 16.66 -40.61
CA ARG A 221 7.78 18.02 -40.15
C ARG A 221 9.25 18.35 -40.36
N ARG A 222 9.52 19.59 -40.78
CA ARG A 222 10.86 20.14 -41.00
C ARG A 222 11.34 20.89 -39.75
N SER A 223 12.56 20.59 -39.28
CA SER A 223 13.27 21.44 -38.32
C SER A 223 14.58 21.92 -38.92
N GLN A 224 14.90 23.20 -38.76
CA GLN A 224 16.07 23.84 -39.36
C GLN A 224 16.90 24.52 -38.27
N LYS A 225 18.14 24.06 -38.10
CA LYS A 225 19.11 24.64 -37.16
C LYS A 225 20.48 24.65 -37.83
N ARG A 226 21.11 25.83 -37.91
CA ARG A 226 22.45 26.06 -38.51
C ARG A 226 22.62 25.45 -39.91
N GLY A 227 21.80 25.87 -40.87
CA GLY A 227 21.96 25.49 -42.29
C GLY A 227 21.62 24.04 -42.65
N MET A 228 21.29 23.18 -41.68
CA MET A 228 20.96 21.77 -41.90
C MET A 228 19.45 21.55 -41.77
N THR A 229 18.84 20.88 -42.75
CA THR A 229 17.42 20.49 -42.72
C THR A 229 17.30 19.04 -42.26
N THR A 230 16.58 18.79 -41.16
CA THR A 230 16.21 17.42 -40.76
C THR A 230 14.70 17.23 -40.90
N CYS A 231 14.29 16.21 -41.65
CA CYS A 231 12.90 15.76 -41.75
C CYS A 231 12.63 14.72 -40.65
N PHE A 232 11.55 14.88 -39.89
CA PHE A 232 11.09 13.89 -38.91
C PHE A 232 9.84 13.18 -39.45
N PRO A 233 9.75 11.84 -39.35
CA PRO A 233 8.47 11.15 -39.55
C PRO A 233 7.44 11.73 -38.58
N CYS A 234 6.30 12.21 -39.10
CA CYS A 234 5.14 12.49 -38.26
C CYS A 234 4.52 11.13 -37.91
N ASP A 235 5.10 10.44 -36.93
CA ASP A 235 4.33 9.44 -36.22
C ASP A 235 3.25 10.19 -35.44
N LEU A 236 2.02 9.70 -35.60
CA LEU A 236 0.75 10.28 -35.21
C LEU A 236 0.64 10.51 -33.69
N MET A 237 1.37 11.50 -33.18
CA MET A 237 1.24 12.04 -31.81
C MET A 237 0.35 13.28 -31.84
N THR A 238 -0.87 13.12 -32.32
CA THR A 238 -1.98 14.07 -32.11
C THR A 238 -3.30 13.30 -32.20
N SER A 239 -3.64 12.53 -31.17
CA SER A 239 -5.04 12.19 -30.81
C SER A 239 -5.16 11.49 -29.44
N VAL A 240 -4.36 11.84 -28.42
CA VAL A 240 -4.72 11.52 -27.01
C VAL A 240 -4.21 12.60 -26.05
N VAL A 241 -4.29 13.87 -26.42
CA VAL A 241 -4.18 14.98 -25.45
C VAL A 241 -5.12 16.09 -25.92
N GLY A 242 -6.42 15.87 -25.72
CA GLY A 242 -7.46 16.76 -26.21
C GLY A 242 -8.80 16.41 -25.60
N GLY A 243 -8.87 16.39 -24.28
CA GLY A 243 -10.11 16.21 -23.54
C GLY A 243 -9.83 15.87 -22.10
N ILE A 244 -10.51 16.53 -21.18
CA ILE A 244 -10.44 16.42 -19.71
C ILE A 244 -9.45 17.41 -19.07
N TYR A 245 -9.85 18.68 -19.03
CA TYR A 245 -9.79 19.47 -17.79
C TYR A 245 -11.22 19.93 -17.45
N PRO A 246 -11.63 19.90 -16.17
CA PRO A 246 -12.95 20.31 -15.73
C PRO A 246 -13.00 21.81 -15.45
N VAL A 247 -14.15 22.42 -15.74
CA VAL A 247 -14.77 23.47 -14.92
C VAL A 247 -16.17 22.98 -14.58
#